data_AF-A0AAD7EAM4-F1
#
_entry.id   AF-A0AAD7EAM4-F1
#
_cell.length_a   1.000
_cell.length_b   1.000
_cell.length_c   1.000
_cell.angle_alpha   90.00
_cell.angle_beta   90.00
_cell.angle_gamma   90.00
#
_symmetry.space_group_name_H-M   'P 1'
#
loop_
_entity.id
_entity.type
_entity.pdbx_description
1 polymer ?
#
loop_
_entity_poly.entity_id
_entity_poly.type
_entity_poly.pdbx_seq_one_letter_code
_entity_poly.pdbx_strand_id
1 'polypeptide(L)'
;MSDHGKTRHLLLVPVPAYGHTRPLCALAARLAAQDNIIITLLIAPNWLHKAQADISAQFSAGHDALDRIRIASLFDSPESQLFKLVPMAIAHFPTAYETLLRGDSIKCASTGKMFPATAPPSAVILDAFATPQLNAIRVSSGTKIPVFAFISVPGAALIRMFCPESMGGRGDFGARIDAEALRVGKTADEIGNQIFLHTDGTVIRIPGMPAMYDYENYPQIPLEGPVAALNRASYE
;
A
#
# COMPACT_ATOMS: atom_id res chain seq x y z
N MET A 1 -20.44 -17.10 22.04
CA MET A 1 -19.58 -18.26 21.70
C MET A 1 -18.23 -17.69 21.26
N SER A 2 -17.18 -17.94 22.03
CA SER A 2 -15.84 -17.36 21.83
C SER A 2 -15.11 -18.03 20.67
N ASP A 3 -14.73 -17.24 19.66
CA ASP A 3 -14.00 -17.61 18.42
C ASP A 3 -12.52 -18.04 18.67
N HIS A 4 -12.20 -18.55 19.86
CA HIS A 4 -10.81 -18.75 20.34
C HIS A 4 -10.07 -19.96 19.74
N GLY A 5 -10.59 -20.57 18.67
CA GLY A 5 -9.95 -21.72 18.01
C GLY A 5 -10.00 -21.70 16.48
N LYS A 6 -10.54 -20.64 15.85
CA LYS A 6 -10.62 -20.57 14.40
C LYS A 6 -9.38 -19.88 13.83
N THR A 7 -8.67 -20.55 12.94
CA THR A 7 -7.58 -19.95 12.19
C THR A 7 -8.09 -18.78 11.35
N ARG A 8 -7.51 -17.60 11.57
CA ARG A 8 -7.79 -16.37 10.83
C ARG A 8 -6.69 -16.15 9.81
N HIS A 9 -7.08 -15.80 8.60
CA HIS A 9 -6.15 -15.44 7.55
C HIS A 9 -6.24 -13.93 7.30
N LEU A 10 -5.12 -13.23 7.37
CA LEU A 10 -5.02 -11.81 7.05
C LEU A 10 -4.18 -11.63 5.78
N LEU A 11 -4.69 -10.84 4.84
CA LEU A 11 -3.99 -10.46 3.63
C LEU A 11 -3.40 -9.05 3.80
N LEU A 12 -2.09 -8.89 3.62
CA LEU A 12 -1.38 -7.62 3.69
C LEU A 12 -0.87 -7.25 2.30
N VAL A 13 -1.13 -6.01 1.88
CA VAL A 13 -0.85 -5.55 0.50
C VAL A 13 -0.22 -4.14 0.54
N PRO A 14 1.12 -4.04 0.63
CA PRO A 14 1.84 -2.78 0.45
C PRO A 14 1.80 -2.28 -1.00
N VAL A 15 1.93 -0.96 -1.18
CA VAL A 15 2.40 -0.40 -2.47
C VAL A 15 3.87 -0.82 -2.69
N PRO A 16 4.35 -1.05 -3.94
CA PRO A 16 5.72 -1.45 -4.29
C PRO A 16 6.89 -0.52 -3.90
N ALA A 17 6.77 0.25 -2.82
CA ALA A 17 7.81 1.08 -2.24
C ALA A 17 8.25 0.49 -0.89
N TYR A 18 9.56 0.37 -0.67
CA TYR A 18 10.05 -0.31 0.53
C TYR A 18 9.71 0.42 1.84
N GLY A 19 9.54 1.75 1.81
CA GLY A 19 9.03 2.53 2.95
C GLY A 19 7.60 2.14 3.37
N HIS A 20 6.81 1.56 2.46
CA HIS A 20 5.48 1.02 2.72
C HIS A 20 5.54 -0.46 3.13
N THR A 21 6.40 -1.24 2.48
CA THR A 21 6.60 -2.68 2.75
C THR A 21 7.17 -2.95 4.15
N ARG A 22 8.22 -2.24 4.55
CA ARG A 22 8.94 -2.49 5.82
C ARG A 22 8.05 -2.41 7.07
N PRO A 23 7.22 -1.37 7.28
CA PRO A 23 6.35 -1.34 8.45
C PRO A 23 5.28 -2.44 8.41
N LEU A 24 4.79 -2.85 7.23
CA LEU A 24 3.90 -4.01 7.10
C LEU A 24 4.60 -5.34 7.40
N CYS A 25 5.90 -5.47 7.11
CA CYS A 25 6.71 -6.61 7.55
C CYS A 25 6.73 -6.73 9.08
N ALA A 26 6.98 -5.61 9.76
CA ALA A 26 6.98 -5.58 11.22
C ALA A 26 5.58 -5.84 11.82
N LEU A 27 4.50 -5.38 11.16
CA LEU A 27 3.13 -5.70 11.55
C LEU A 27 2.83 -7.19 11.35
N ALA A 28 3.19 -7.76 10.19
CA ALA A 28 3.02 -9.17 9.87
C ALA A 28 3.65 -10.06 10.93
N ALA A 29 4.90 -9.76 11.33
CA ALA A 29 5.60 -10.53 12.35
C ALA A 29 4.88 -10.51 13.70
N ARG A 30 4.43 -9.33 14.15
CA ARG A 30 3.69 -9.19 15.42
C ARG A 30 2.33 -9.88 15.41
N LEU A 31 1.61 -9.81 14.29
CA LEU A 31 0.33 -10.50 14.13
C LEU A 31 0.52 -12.01 14.08
N ALA A 32 1.53 -12.50 13.37
CA ALA A 32 1.85 -13.91 13.32
C ALA A 32 2.36 -14.45 14.66
N ALA A 33 2.89 -13.61 15.56
CA ALA A 33 3.21 -14.03 16.92
C ALA A 33 1.97 -14.35 17.77
N GLN A 34 0.77 -13.90 17.38
CA GLN A 34 -0.49 -14.30 18.02
C GLN A 34 -0.92 -15.67 17.51
N ASP A 35 -1.48 -16.54 18.35
CA ASP A 35 -1.93 -17.86 17.91
C ASP A 35 -3.06 -17.78 16.87
N ASN A 36 -3.15 -18.81 16.02
CA ASN A 36 -4.22 -18.99 15.03
C ASN A 36 -4.32 -17.88 13.96
N ILE A 37 -3.27 -17.09 13.73
CA ILE A 37 -3.21 -16.12 12.62
C ILE A 37 -2.25 -16.62 11.54
N ILE A 38 -2.75 -16.72 10.31
CA ILE A 38 -1.97 -16.91 9.09
C ILE A 38 -1.91 -15.57 8.36
N ILE A 39 -0.72 -15.18 7.90
CA ILE A 39 -0.51 -13.96 7.14
C ILE A 39 -0.12 -14.32 5.71
N THR A 40 -0.76 -13.69 4.73
CA THR A 40 -0.24 -13.59 3.37
C THR A 40 0.16 -12.15 3.10
N LEU A 41 1.43 -11.93 2.78
CA LEU A 41 2.00 -10.63 2.46
C LEU A 41 2.42 -10.63 0.98
N LEU A 42 1.74 -9.81 0.17
CA LEU A 42 1.99 -9.70 -1.27
C LEU A 42 2.97 -8.56 -1.55
N ILE A 43 4.15 -8.87 -2.06
CA ILE A 43 5.26 -7.91 -2.19
C ILE A 43 5.76 -7.90 -3.63
N ALA A 44 6.19 -6.73 -4.12
CA ALA A 44 6.91 -6.64 -5.38
C ALA A 44 8.22 -7.47 -5.38
N PRO A 45 8.63 -8.03 -6.53
CA PRO A 45 9.79 -8.93 -6.65
C PRO A 45 11.07 -8.38 -6.01
N ASN A 46 11.38 -7.11 -6.28
CA ASN A 46 12.60 -6.43 -5.87
C ASN A 46 12.74 -6.28 -4.35
N TRP A 47 11.65 -6.38 -3.59
CA TRP A 47 11.67 -6.28 -2.13
C TRP A 47 11.52 -7.63 -1.43
N LEU A 48 11.34 -8.73 -2.17
CA LEU A 48 10.99 -10.04 -1.59
C LEU A 48 12.03 -10.55 -0.60
N HIS A 49 13.30 -10.62 -1.01
CA HIS A 49 14.40 -11.11 -0.15
C HIS A 49 14.59 -10.19 1.07
N LYS A 50 14.48 -8.88 0.86
CA LYS A 50 14.66 -7.90 1.94
C LYS A 50 13.53 -7.98 2.98
N ALA A 51 12.29 -8.16 2.52
CA ALA A 51 11.14 -8.37 3.40
C ALA A 51 11.23 -9.68 4.19
N GLN A 52 11.70 -10.76 3.54
CA GLN A 52 11.98 -12.03 4.22
C GLN A 52 13.01 -11.84 5.34
N ALA A 53 14.11 -11.14 5.06
CA ALA A 53 15.14 -10.85 6.05
C ALA A 53 14.59 -10.01 7.23
N ASP A 54 13.84 -8.95 6.94
CA ASP A 54 13.23 -8.09 7.96
C ASP A 54 12.28 -8.86 8.89
N ILE A 55 11.45 -9.73 8.32
CA ILE A 55 10.48 -10.55 9.07
C ILE A 55 11.21 -11.57 9.92
N SER A 56 12.17 -12.31 9.35
CA SER A 56 12.98 -13.28 10.08
C SER A 56 13.71 -12.64 11.26
N ALA A 57 14.22 -11.41 11.09
CA ALA A 57 14.89 -10.66 12.15
C ALA A 57 13.95 -10.26 13.31
N GLN A 58 12.63 -10.34 13.16
CA GLN A 58 11.68 -10.08 14.26
C GLN A 58 11.51 -11.26 15.23
N PHE A 59 12.01 -12.46 14.89
CA PHE A 59 11.81 -13.66 15.69
C PHE A 59 13.12 -14.13 16.34
N SER A 60 13.11 -14.32 17.65
CA SER A 60 14.19 -14.97 18.39
C SER A 60 13.99 -16.49 18.40
N ALA A 61 14.84 -17.25 17.72
CA ALA A 61 15.03 -18.72 17.81
C ALA A 61 13.78 -19.63 17.96
N GLY A 62 12.60 -19.21 17.48
CA GLY A 62 11.36 -19.98 17.46
C GLY A 62 10.69 -19.86 16.10
N HIS A 63 10.39 -20.99 15.46
CA HIS A 63 10.05 -21.06 14.03
C HIS A 63 8.53 -21.06 13.75
N ASP A 64 7.71 -21.43 14.73
CA ASP A 64 6.27 -21.69 14.54
C ASP A 64 5.46 -20.45 14.08
N ALA A 65 5.87 -19.25 14.49
CA ALA A 65 5.24 -18.01 14.04
C ALA A 65 5.67 -17.62 12.62
N LEU A 66 6.92 -17.92 12.24
CA LEU A 66 7.46 -17.62 10.91
C LEU A 66 6.78 -18.48 9.84
N ASP A 67 6.51 -19.75 10.14
CA ASP A 67 5.83 -20.69 9.23
C ASP A 67 4.39 -20.26 8.87
N ARG A 68 3.79 -19.38 9.68
CA ARG A 68 2.46 -18.81 9.44
C ARG A 68 2.49 -17.57 8.55
N ILE A 69 3.67 -17.09 8.14
CA ILE A 69 3.82 -15.95 7.25
C ILE A 69 4.18 -16.42 5.84
N ARG A 70 3.30 -16.11 4.89
CA ARG A 70 3.44 -16.41 3.47
C ARG A 70 3.83 -15.12 2.75
N ILE A 71 5.06 -15.07 2.26
CA ILE A 71 5.58 -13.90 1.54
C ILE A 71 5.69 -14.26 0.06
N ALA A 72 4.86 -13.62 -0.77
CA ALA A 72 4.77 -13.96 -2.19
C ALA A 72 4.82 -12.70 -3.07
N SER A 73 5.48 -12.83 -4.22
CA SER A 73 5.29 -11.91 -5.34
C SER A 73 4.28 -12.49 -6.32
N LEU A 74 3.42 -11.63 -6.87
CA LEU A 74 2.40 -12.02 -7.84
C LEU A 74 2.91 -12.07 -9.29
N PHE A 75 4.05 -11.46 -9.54
CA PHE A 75 4.71 -11.40 -10.83
C PHE A 75 6.21 -11.57 -10.65
N ASP A 76 6.93 -11.76 -11.76
CA ASP A 76 8.39 -11.73 -11.75
C ASP A 76 8.87 -10.64 -12.70
N SER A 77 9.87 -9.87 -12.29
CA SER A 77 10.38 -8.74 -13.06
C SER A 77 11.75 -8.30 -12.52
N PRO A 78 12.73 -7.98 -13.40
CA PRO A 78 13.97 -7.35 -12.99
C PRO A 78 13.81 -5.86 -12.67
N GLU A 79 12.61 -5.30 -12.89
CA GLU A 79 12.34 -3.88 -12.67
C GLU A 79 12.43 -3.49 -11.18
N SER A 80 12.91 -2.28 -10.92
CA SER A 80 13.05 -1.71 -9.57
C SER A 80 12.39 -0.35 -9.42
N GLN A 81 12.02 0.30 -10.53
CA GLN A 81 11.34 1.59 -10.55
C GLN A 81 9.89 1.45 -10.11
N LEU A 82 9.52 2.20 -9.07
CA LEU A 82 8.19 2.18 -8.45
C LEU A 82 7.05 2.27 -9.48
N PHE A 83 7.15 3.24 -10.39
CA PHE A 83 6.07 3.55 -11.34
C PHE A 83 5.86 2.50 -12.43
N LYS A 84 6.80 1.58 -12.60
CA LYS A 84 6.63 0.41 -13.48
C LYS A 84 6.16 -0.82 -12.70
N LEU A 85 6.51 -0.93 -11.43
CA LEU A 85 6.07 -2.01 -10.55
C LEU A 85 4.59 -1.86 -10.14
N VAL A 86 4.11 -0.64 -9.94
CA VAL A 86 2.71 -0.37 -9.53
C VAL A 86 1.70 -0.94 -10.53
N PRO A 87 1.77 -0.64 -11.85
CA PRO A 87 0.84 -1.22 -12.83
C PRO A 87 0.86 -2.76 -12.85
N MET A 88 2.03 -3.38 -12.71
CA MET A 88 2.14 -4.84 -12.64
C MET A 88 1.44 -5.38 -11.39
N ALA A 89 1.67 -4.77 -10.22
CA ALA A 89 1.00 -5.15 -8.99
C ALA A 89 -0.53 -5.02 -9.10
N ILE A 90 -1.02 -3.96 -9.74
CA ILE A 90 -2.46 -3.76 -10.01
C ILE A 90 -3.00 -4.86 -10.92
N ALA A 91 -2.31 -5.15 -12.03
CA ALA A 91 -2.79 -6.11 -13.03
C ALA A 91 -2.90 -7.54 -12.50
N HIS A 92 -1.96 -7.96 -11.64
CA HIS A 92 -1.93 -9.34 -11.12
C HIS A 92 -2.76 -9.54 -9.84
N PHE A 93 -3.11 -8.46 -9.14
CA PHE A 93 -3.78 -8.55 -7.85
C PHE A 93 -5.17 -9.22 -7.89
N PRO A 94 -6.10 -8.90 -8.83
CA PRO A 94 -7.44 -9.48 -8.84
C PRO A 94 -7.44 -11.01 -8.86
N THR A 95 -6.67 -11.62 -9.76
CA THR A 95 -6.54 -13.08 -9.88
C THR A 95 -5.98 -13.70 -8.60
N ALA A 96 -4.98 -13.07 -7.98
CA ALA A 96 -4.43 -13.54 -6.73
C ALA A 96 -5.43 -13.44 -5.58
N TYR A 97 -6.16 -12.34 -5.49
CA TYR A 97 -7.19 -12.14 -4.46
C TYR A 97 -8.31 -13.17 -4.60
N GLU A 98 -8.81 -13.42 -5.81
CA GLU A 98 -9.83 -14.44 -6.06
C GLU A 98 -9.35 -15.85 -5.70
N THR A 99 -8.07 -16.16 -5.98
CA THR A 99 -7.44 -17.43 -5.59
C THR A 99 -7.43 -17.59 -4.08
N LEU A 100 -7.00 -16.55 -3.36
CA LEU A 100 -7.04 -16.55 -1.90
C LEU A 100 -8.46 -16.61 -1.34
N LEU A 101 -9.43 -15.96 -2.00
CA LEU A 101 -10.84 -15.96 -1.58
C LEU A 101 -11.48 -17.36 -1.68
N ARG A 102 -11.03 -18.20 -2.62
CA ARG A 102 -11.43 -19.61 -2.71
C ARG A 102 -10.69 -20.51 -1.71
N GLY A 103 -9.67 -19.99 -1.03
CA GLY A 103 -8.81 -20.75 -0.13
C GLY A 103 -7.76 -21.60 -0.85
N ASP A 104 -7.52 -21.34 -2.14
CA ASP A 104 -6.59 -22.09 -2.96
C ASP A 104 -5.12 -21.80 -2.58
N SER A 105 -4.21 -22.66 -3.04
CA SER A 105 -2.76 -22.42 -2.94
C SER A 105 -2.32 -21.25 -3.81
N ILE A 106 -1.32 -20.48 -3.38
CA ILE A 106 -0.69 -19.44 -4.20
C ILE A 106 0.77 -19.76 -4.50
N LYS A 107 1.22 -19.42 -5.70
CA LYS A 107 2.62 -19.53 -6.12
C LYS A 107 3.28 -18.16 -6.04
N CYS A 108 4.45 -18.07 -5.40
CA CYS A 108 5.30 -16.90 -5.54
C CYS A 108 5.93 -16.92 -6.93
N ALA A 109 5.57 -15.95 -7.77
CA ALA A 109 6.04 -15.89 -9.16
C ALA A 109 7.57 -15.80 -9.25
N SER A 110 8.22 -14.98 -8.42
CA SER A 110 9.67 -14.78 -8.44
C SER A 110 10.52 -15.93 -7.91
N THR A 111 9.97 -16.82 -7.07
CA THR A 111 10.76 -17.92 -6.46
C THR A 111 10.26 -19.30 -6.84
N GLY A 112 9.08 -19.39 -7.44
CA GLY A 112 8.38 -20.65 -7.67
C GLY A 112 7.83 -21.32 -6.41
N LYS A 113 8.10 -20.79 -5.20
CA LYS A 113 7.63 -21.36 -3.94
C LYS A 113 6.10 -21.43 -3.91
N MET A 114 5.58 -22.62 -3.64
CA MET A 114 4.15 -22.85 -3.43
C MET A 114 3.81 -22.67 -1.96
N PHE A 115 2.78 -21.86 -1.68
CA PHE A 115 2.16 -21.77 -0.37
C PHE A 115 0.86 -22.59 -0.38
N PRO A 116 0.67 -23.52 0.56
CA PRO A 116 -0.47 -24.43 0.54
C PRO A 116 -1.81 -23.70 0.70
N ALA A 117 -2.88 -24.34 0.25
CA ALA A 117 -4.26 -23.89 0.47
C ALA A 117 -4.52 -23.54 1.95
N THR A 118 -5.40 -22.57 2.21
CA THR A 118 -5.78 -22.15 3.56
C THR A 118 -7.16 -21.53 3.60
N ALA A 119 -7.63 -21.14 4.78
CA ALA A 119 -8.89 -20.43 4.90
C ALA A 119 -8.89 -19.13 4.08
N PRO A 120 -10.01 -18.72 3.47
CA PRO A 120 -10.12 -17.42 2.81
C PRO A 120 -9.72 -16.26 3.74
N PRO A 121 -9.20 -15.14 3.22
CA PRO A 121 -8.90 -13.97 4.03
C PRO A 121 -10.12 -13.54 4.85
N SER A 122 -9.93 -13.38 6.15
CA SER A 122 -10.92 -12.86 7.09
C SER A 122 -10.87 -11.33 7.21
N ALA A 123 -9.76 -10.73 6.80
CA ALA A 123 -9.60 -9.29 6.65
C ALA A 123 -8.43 -8.99 5.69
N VAL A 124 -8.44 -7.78 5.12
CA VAL A 124 -7.33 -7.23 4.34
C VAL A 124 -6.77 -5.99 5.04
N ILE A 125 -5.46 -5.91 5.15
CA ILE A 125 -4.72 -4.70 5.53
C ILE A 125 -4.07 -4.18 4.26
N LEU A 126 -4.59 -3.07 3.76
CA LEU A 126 -4.28 -2.53 2.45
C LEU A 126 -3.58 -1.19 2.61
N ASP A 127 -2.49 -0.98 1.91
CA ASP A 127 -1.84 0.34 1.86
C ASP A 127 -2.83 1.44 1.42
N ALA A 128 -2.77 2.60 2.06
CA ALA A 128 -3.71 3.69 1.77
C ALA A 128 -3.65 4.20 0.32
N PHE A 129 -2.55 3.94 -0.42
CA PHE A 129 -2.40 4.33 -1.81
C PHE A 129 -2.75 3.19 -2.81
N ALA A 130 -3.31 2.08 -2.34
CA ALA A 130 -3.66 0.91 -3.16
C ALA A 130 -5.16 0.87 -3.53
N THR A 131 -5.73 2.01 -3.93
CA THR A 131 -7.14 2.13 -4.34
C THR A 131 -7.55 1.15 -5.45
N PRO A 132 -6.76 0.91 -6.51
CA PRO A 132 -7.13 -0.08 -7.53
C PRO A 132 -7.33 -1.49 -6.95
N GLN A 133 -6.52 -1.87 -5.96
CA GLN A 133 -6.65 -3.15 -5.25
C GLN A 133 -7.87 -3.15 -4.33
N LEU A 134 -8.20 -2.02 -3.69
CA LEU A 134 -9.46 -1.87 -2.95
C LEU A 134 -10.66 -2.13 -3.88
N ASN A 135 -10.66 -1.52 -5.06
CA ASN A 135 -11.72 -1.70 -6.05
C ASN A 135 -11.83 -3.16 -6.49
N ALA A 136 -10.70 -3.83 -6.75
CA ALA A 136 -10.70 -5.27 -7.05
C ALA A 136 -11.28 -6.11 -5.89
N ILE A 137 -10.92 -5.82 -4.63
CA ILE A 137 -11.51 -6.49 -3.46
C ILE A 137 -13.02 -6.31 -3.41
N ARG A 138 -13.50 -5.09 -3.68
CA ARG A 138 -14.94 -4.76 -3.67
C ARG A 138 -15.70 -5.46 -4.80
N VAL A 139 -15.10 -5.58 -5.99
CA VAL A 139 -15.69 -6.35 -7.08
C VAL A 139 -15.82 -7.83 -6.71
N SER A 140 -14.77 -8.46 -6.17
CA SER A 140 -14.79 -9.91 -5.92
C SER A 140 -15.56 -10.31 -4.65
N SER A 141 -15.58 -9.47 -3.62
CA SER A 141 -16.12 -9.84 -2.29
C SER A 141 -17.10 -8.85 -1.67
N GLY A 142 -17.37 -7.73 -2.34
CA GLY A 142 -18.21 -6.66 -1.81
C GLY A 142 -17.68 -6.13 -0.48
N THR A 143 -18.57 -5.99 0.49
CA THR A 143 -18.26 -5.54 1.86
C THR A 143 -18.10 -6.69 2.85
N LYS A 144 -18.13 -7.96 2.38
CA LYS A 144 -18.06 -9.14 3.26
C LYS A 144 -16.71 -9.28 3.96
N ILE A 145 -15.63 -8.86 3.30
CA ILE A 145 -14.28 -8.87 3.85
C ILE A 145 -13.92 -7.45 4.30
N PRO A 146 -13.70 -7.23 5.61
CA PRO A 146 -13.28 -5.94 6.11
C PRO A 146 -11.91 -5.57 5.55
N VAL A 147 -11.75 -4.31 5.17
CA VAL A 147 -10.49 -3.76 4.67
C VAL A 147 -10.07 -2.63 5.59
N PHE A 148 -8.86 -2.73 6.13
CA PHE A 148 -8.23 -1.73 6.98
C PHE A 148 -7.18 -0.99 6.15
N ALA A 149 -7.30 0.33 6.05
CA ALA A 149 -6.27 1.15 5.44
C ALA A 149 -5.04 1.21 6.35
N PHE A 150 -3.87 0.91 5.80
CA PHE A 150 -2.59 1.02 6.46
C PHE A 150 -1.89 2.30 6.00
N ILE A 151 -1.59 3.17 6.96
CA ILE A 151 -0.99 4.48 6.71
C ILE A 151 0.44 4.44 7.23
N SER A 152 1.40 4.36 6.31
CA SER A 152 2.84 4.34 6.60
C SER A 152 3.44 5.75 6.74
N VAL A 153 2.64 6.79 6.47
CA VAL A 153 3.06 8.21 6.51
C VAL A 153 2.62 8.91 7.80
N PRO A 154 3.32 9.98 8.24
CA PRO A 154 2.87 10.78 9.37
C PRO A 154 1.47 11.36 9.15
N GLY A 155 0.69 11.48 10.22
CA GLY A 155 -0.69 12.00 10.15
C GLY A 155 -0.79 13.40 9.51
N ALA A 156 0.19 14.28 9.74
CA ALA A 156 0.22 15.60 9.11
C ALA A 156 0.38 15.53 7.58
N ALA A 157 1.19 14.58 7.08
CA ALA A 157 1.31 14.35 5.64
C ALA A 157 -0.01 13.84 5.05
N LEU A 158 -0.72 12.97 5.76
CA LEU A 158 -2.05 12.50 5.35
C LEU A 158 -3.07 13.64 5.29
N ILE A 159 -3.12 14.49 6.32
CA ILE A 159 -4.00 15.66 6.34
C ILE A 159 -3.68 16.58 5.17
N ARG A 160 -2.38 16.87 4.96
CA ARG A 160 -1.95 17.68 3.82
C ARG A 160 -2.39 17.06 2.49
N MET A 161 -2.27 15.74 2.37
CA MET A 161 -2.57 15.03 1.13
C MET A 161 -4.05 14.91 0.82
N PHE A 162 -4.93 14.74 1.82
CA PHE A 162 -6.32 14.30 1.60
C PHE A 162 -7.40 15.16 2.26
N CYS A 163 -7.05 16.09 3.15
CA CYS A 163 -8.06 16.95 3.78
C CYS A 163 -8.44 18.15 2.89
N PRO A 164 -9.57 18.82 3.20
CA PRO A 164 -9.93 20.09 2.59
C PRO A 164 -8.89 21.18 2.86
N GLU A 165 -8.85 22.20 2.00
CA GLU A 165 -7.96 23.36 2.16
C GLU A 165 -8.22 24.11 3.48
N SER A 166 -9.48 24.13 3.95
CA SER A 166 -9.86 24.73 5.24
C SER A 166 -9.20 24.06 6.45
N MET A 167 -8.64 22.86 6.30
CA MET A 167 -7.87 22.14 7.32
C MET A 167 -6.37 22.06 7.00
N GLY A 168 -5.88 22.84 6.02
CA GLY A 168 -4.50 22.80 5.56
C GLY A 168 -4.18 21.69 4.55
N GLY A 169 -5.19 20.98 4.07
CA GLY A 169 -5.06 19.97 3.03
C GLY A 169 -5.01 20.55 1.61
N ARG A 170 -5.03 19.69 0.58
CA ARG A 170 -4.96 20.08 -0.83
C ARG A 170 -6.33 20.26 -1.50
N GLY A 171 -7.41 19.92 -0.80
CA GLY A 171 -8.74 19.89 -1.39
C GLY A 171 -8.85 18.82 -2.47
N ASP A 172 -9.69 19.06 -3.47
CA ASP A 172 -9.82 18.17 -4.62
C ASP A 172 -8.63 18.33 -5.58
N PHE A 173 -7.56 17.62 -5.27
CA PHE A 173 -6.32 17.69 -6.03
C PHE A 173 -6.49 17.18 -7.47
N GLY A 174 -7.32 16.15 -7.68
CA GLY A 174 -7.61 15.60 -9.00
C GLY A 174 -8.33 16.61 -9.91
N ALA A 175 -9.41 17.23 -9.41
CA ALA A 175 -10.15 18.24 -10.17
C ALA A 175 -9.29 19.45 -10.53
N ARG A 176 -8.38 19.87 -9.63
CA ARG A 176 -7.42 20.95 -9.92
C ARG A 176 -6.44 20.59 -11.04
N ILE A 177 -5.93 19.36 -11.05
CA ILE A 177 -5.07 18.88 -12.14
C ILE A 177 -5.83 18.88 -13.46
N ASP A 178 -7.03 18.34 -13.49
CA ASP A 178 -7.83 18.24 -14.71
C ASP A 178 -8.19 19.61 -15.29
N ALA A 179 -8.59 20.56 -14.43
CA ALA A 179 -8.90 21.92 -14.84
C ALA A 179 -7.67 22.62 -15.44
N GLU A 180 -6.49 22.48 -14.80
CA GLU A 180 -5.26 23.11 -15.27
C GLU A 180 -4.72 22.45 -16.55
N ALA A 181 -4.78 21.12 -16.64
CA ALA A 181 -4.43 20.35 -17.84
C ALA A 181 -5.26 20.80 -19.05
N LEU A 182 -6.58 20.96 -18.87
CA LEU A 182 -7.47 21.49 -19.90
C LEU A 182 -7.11 22.93 -20.28
N ARG A 183 -6.81 23.79 -19.30
CA ARG A 183 -6.50 25.22 -19.52
C ARG A 183 -5.24 25.43 -20.37
N VAL A 184 -4.21 24.61 -20.19
CA VAL A 184 -2.90 24.78 -20.86
C VAL A 184 -2.64 23.78 -21.99
N GLY A 185 -3.57 22.86 -22.25
CA GLY A 185 -3.45 21.86 -23.31
C GLY A 185 -2.35 20.82 -23.06
N LYS A 186 -2.12 20.44 -21.79
CA LYS A 186 -1.13 19.42 -21.39
C LYS A 186 -1.81 18.19 -20.80
N THR A 187 -1.05 17.12 -20.60
CA THR A 187 -1.57 15.92 -19.93
C THR A 187 -1.70 16.13 -18.42
N ALA A 188 -2.62 15.39 -17.79
CA ALA A 188 -2.79 15.41 -16.35
C ALA A 188 -1.53 14.98 -15.58
N ASP A 189 -0.72 14.07 -16.14
CA ASP A 189 0.52 13.62 -15.49
C ASP A 189 1.58 14.73 -15.45
N GLU A 190 1.76 15.46 -16.56
CA GLU A 190 2.69 16.58 -16.63
C GLU A 190 2.31 17.70 -15.66
N ILE A 191 1.03 18.08 -15.65
CA ILE A 191 0.49 19.11 -14.75
C ILE A 191 0.49 18.66 -13.31
N GLY A 192 0.11 17.40 -13.07
CA GLY A 192 0.04 16.83 -11.73
C GLY A 192 1.36 16.98 -11.00
N ASN A 193 2.47 16.60 -11.62
CA ASN A 193 3.78 16.72 -10.98
C ASN A 193 4.19 18.17 -10.75
N GLN A 194 3.87 19.07 -11.69
CA GLN A 194 4.14 20.50 -11.54
C GLN A 194 3.40 21.07 -10.33
N ILE A 195 2.09 20.81 -10.20
CA ILE A 195 1.28 21.30 -9.07
C ILE A 195 1.72 20.61 -7.77
N PHE A 196 1.97 19.30 -7.81
CA PHE A 196 2.37 18.52 -6.63
C PHE A 196 3.65 19.08 -6.04
N LEU A 197 4.70 19.26 -6.84
CA LEU A 197 6.03 19.68 -6.39
C LEU A 197 6.19 21.20 -6.25
N HIS A 198 5.17 21.98 -6.63
CA HIS A 198 5.24 23.43 -6.51
C HIS A 198 5.31 23.85 -5.05
N THR A 199 6.27 24.74 -4.75
CA THR A 199 6.39 25.42 -3.48
C THR A 199 6.65 26.91 -3.73
N ASP A 200 6.02 27.76 -2.94
CA ASP A 200 6.10 29.23 -3.05
C ASP A 200 6.46 29.90 -1.71
N GLY A 201 6.77 29.12 -0.67
CA GLY A 201 7.08 29.63 0.66
C GLY A 201 5.84 30.03 1.45
N THR A 202 4.66 29.53 1.07
CA THR A 202 3.43 29.76 1.84
C THR A 202 3.43 29.00 3.16
N VAL A 203 2.85 29.62 4.19
CA VAL A 203 2.67 28.99 5.51
C VAL A 203 1.41 28.12 5.50
N ILE A 204 1.60 26.83 5.71
CA ILE A 204 0.53 25.84 5.90
C ILE A 204 0.15 25.79 7.37
N ARG A 205 -1.16 25.73 7.64
CA ARG A 205 -1.74 25.59 8.98
C ARG A 205 -2.63 24.37 9.03
N ILE A 206 -2.13 23.30 9.66
CA ILE A 206 -2.89 22.10 9.97
C ILE A 206 -3.36 22.17 11.43
N PRO A 207 -4.67 22.03 11.73
CA PRO A 207 -5.15 22.04 13.11
C PRO A 207 -4.40 21.06 14.02
N GLY A 208 -3.88 21.55 15.14
CA GLY A 208 -3.13 20.74 16.11
C GLY A 208 -1.64 20.54 15.79
N MET A 209 -1.14 21.06 14.66
CA MET A 209 0.28 21.04 14.31
C MET A 209 0.88 22.46 14.37
N PRO A 210 2.21 22.60 14.59
CA PRO A 210 2.91 23.86 14.35
C PRO A 210 2.71 24.34 12.91
N ALA A 211 2.70 25.66 12.71
CA ALA A 211 2.72 26.22 11.36
C ALA A 211 4.05 25.84 10.68
N MET A 212 4.00 25.49 9.40
CA MET A 212 5.15 25.07 8.62
C MET A 212 5.08 25.70 7.23
N TYR A 213 6.22 25.95 6.61
CA TYR A 213 6.25 26.35 5.21
C TYR A 213 5.97 25.15 4.28
N ASP A 214 5.41 25.42 3.11
CA ASP A 214 5.05 24.40 2.13
C ASP A 214 6.25 23.57 1.63
N TYR A 215 7.42 24.20 1.49
CA TYR A 215 8.68 23.53 1.14
C TYR A 215 9.14 22.51 2.19
N GLU A 216 8.70 22.62 3.44
CA GLU A 216 9.04 21.65 4.50
C GLU A 216 8.37 20.27 4.26
N ASN A 217 7.39 20.17 3.37
CA ASN A 217 6.83 18.88 2.94
C ASN A 217 7.76 18.10 2.01
N TYR A 218 8.81 18.74 1.50
CA TYR A 218 9.76 18.17 0.55
C TYR A 218 11.20 18.29 1.07
N PRO A 219 11.52 17.69 2.24
CA PRO A 219 12.85 17.80 2.85
C PRO A 219 13.95 17.09 2.06
N GLN A 220 13.61 16.36 0.99
CA GLN A 220 14.50 15.57 0.15
C GLN A 220 14.25 15.86 -1.33
N ILE A 221 15.20 15.46 -2.18
CA ILE A 221 15.05 15.49 -3.63
C ILE A 221 13.76 14.75 -4.01
N PRO A 222 12.84 15.38 -4.76
CA PRO A 222 11.61 14.74 -5.19
C PRO A 222 11.85 13.40 -5.89
N LEU A 223 10.95 12.45 -5.63
CA LEU A 223 10.95 11.19 -6.38
C LEU A 223 10.69 11.48 -7.87
N GLU A 224 11.59 11.03 -8.75
CA GLU A 224 11.39 11.14 -10.19
C GLU A 224 10.27 10.22 -10.67
N GLY A 225 9.31 10.76 -11.41
CA GLY A 225 8.19 10.02 -12.03
C GLY A 225 6.82 10.64 -11.73
N PRO A 226 5.71 10.01 -12.16
CA PRO A 226 4.34 10.54 -12.02
C PRO A 226 3.82 10.39 -10.57
N VAL A 227 4.47 11.02 -9.59
CA VAL A 227 4.07 10.98 -8.17
C VAL A 227 2.63 11.48 -8.00
N ALA A 228 2.25 12.51 -8.75
CA ALA A 228 0.90 13.05 -8.72
C ALA A 228 -0.16 12.04 -9.16
N ALA A 229 0.16 11.11 -10.07
CA ALA A 229 -0.77 10.07 -10.51
C ALA A 229 -1.10 9.09 -9.38
N LEU A 230 -0.12 8.73 -8.52
CA LEU A 230 -0.38 7.89 -7.34
C LEU A 230 -1.29 8.58 -6.34
N ASN A 231 -1.07 9.88 -6.12
CA ASN A 231 -1.89 10.68 -5.22
C ASN A 231 -3.31 10.87 -5.79
N ARG A 232 -3.43 11.20 -7.08
CA ARG A 232 -4.70 11.34 -7.80
C ARG A 232 -5.53 10.06 -7.76
N ALA A 233 -4.94 8.90 -8.02
CA ALA A 233 -5.64 7.61 -7.98
C ALA A 233 -6.23 7.29 -6.59
N SER A 234 -5.84 8.01 -5.55
CA SER A 234 -6.42 7.87 -4.20
C SER A 234 -7.71 8.69 -4.02
N TYR A 235 -8.05 9.56 -4.97
CA TYR A 235 -9.29 10.37 -4.99
C TYR A 235 -10.39 9.78 -5.88
N GLU A 236 -10.06 8.79 -6.73
CA GLU A 236 -10.96 8.14 -7.69
C GLU A 236 -11.50 6.82 -7.16
#